data_AF-A0A6B4R986-F1
#
_entry.id   AF-A0A6B4R986-F1
#
_cell.length_a   1.000
_cell.length_b   1.000
_cell.length_c   1.000
_cell.angle_alpha   90.00
_cell.angle_beta   90.00
_cell.angle_gamma   90.00
#
_symmetry.space_group_name_H-M   'P 1'
#
loop_
_entity.id
_entity.type
_entity.pdbx_description
1 polymer ?
#
loop_
_entity_poly.entity_id
_entity_poly.type
_entity_poly.pdbx_seq_one_letter_code
_entity_poly.pdbx_strand_id
1 'polypeptide(L)'
;MAEKFKFSLDKLLEIRQDKEEESKRIFTETQRQKQNTEKKLNKLKFNYDKYNGIVPGEDVVYQKLKRYYLQGLETGIKETEKDLVLKDKKVNEARNDLVSKQVDRKTVEILKEKKLLEHIKEEERVEQVNLDEIALYSYMRNINEGR
;
A
#
# COMPACT_ATOMS: atom_id res chain seq x y z
N MET A 1 40.61 -5.51 2.84
CA MET A 1 39.22 -6.02 2.85
C MET A 1 38.36 -4.91 2.30
N ALA A 2 37.61 -5.17 1.24
CA ALA A 2 36.74 -4.18 0.60
C ALA A 2 35.77 -3.59 1.64
N GLU A 3 35.61 -2.27 1.66
CA GLU A 3 34.77 -1.61 2.66
C GLU A 3 33.31 -1.87 2.32
N LYS A 4 32.55 -2.47 3.25
CA LYS A 4 31.14 -2.78 3.02
C LYS A 4 30.34 -1.52 2.65
N PHE A 5 29.66 -1.53 1.51
CA PHE A 5 28.77 -0.45 1.07
C PHE A 5 27.82 0.02 2.19
N LYS A 6 27.84 1.33 2.46
CA LYS A 6 26.91 1.98 3.40
C LYS A 6 26.10 3.02 2.64
N PHE A 7 24.78 2.87 2.63
CA PHE A 7 23.92 3.84 1.97
C PHE A 7 23.54 4.93 2.97
N SER A 8 23.88 6.17 2.63
CA SER A 8 23.68 7.33 3.52
C SER A 8 22.21 7.57 3.91
N LEU A 9 21.27 7.12 3.07
CA LEU A 9 19.83 7.28 3.29
C LEU A 9 19.14 5.99 3.78
N ASP A 10 19.87 5.02 4.33
CA ASP A 10 19.28 3.77 4.84
C ASP A 10 18.19 4.03 5.89
N LYS A 11 18.43 4.94 6.86
CA LYS A 11 17.42 5.32 7.86
C LYS A 11 16.17 5.96 7.23
N LEU A 12 16.36 6.72 6.15
CA LEU A 12 15.23 7.33 5.43
C LEU A 12 14.40 6.27 4.70
N LEU A 13 15.06 5.26 4.13
CA LEU A 13 14.38 4.14 3.48
C LEU A 13 13.53 3.35 4.48
N GLU A 14 14.07 3.06 5.67
CA GLU A 14 13.37 2.40 6.77
C GLU A 14 12.12 3.19 7.20
N ILE A 15 12.26 4.49 7.46
CA ILE A 15 11.11 5.37 7.78
C ILE A 15 10.04 5.35 6.67
N ARG A 16 10.44 5.29 5.40
CA ARG A 16 9.49 5.23 4.28
C ARG A 16 8.80 3.87 4.18
N GLN A 17 9.49 2.79 4.53
CA GLN A 17 8.89 1.45 4.62
C GLN A 17 7.82 1.40 5.72
N ASP A 18 8.12 1.93 6.91
CA ASP A 18 7.18 1.98 8.03
C ASP A 18 5.93 2.80 7.68
N LYS A 19 6.10 3.96 7.04
CA LYS A 19 4.99 4.80 6.59
C LYS A 19 4.12 4.11 5.53
N GLU A 20 4.72 3.34 4.62
CA GLU A 20 3.96 2.54 3.66
C GLU A 20 3.17 1.43 4.38
N GLU A 21 3.77 0.75 5.35
CA GLU A 21 3.06 -0.25 6.17
C GLU A 21 1.87 0.35 6.92
N GLU A 22 2.06 1.50 7.56
CA GLU A 22 1.00 2.21 8.27
C GLU A 22 -0.16 2.55 7.31
N SER A 23 0.16 3.12 6.14
CA SER A 23 -0.84 3.46 5.13
C SER A 23 -1.58 2.23 4.58
N LYS A 24 -0.90 1.08 4.43
CA LYS A 24 -1.55 -0.21 4.08
C LYS A 24 -2.56 -0.65 5.13
N ARG A 25 -2.21 -0.52 6.42
CA ARG A 25 -3.10 -0.87 7.54
C ARG A 25 -4.35 0.02 7.52
N ILE A 26 -4.18 1.33 7.39
CA ILE A 26 -5.26 2.32 7.30
C ILE A 26 -6.19 2.02 6.11
N PHE A 27 -5.61 1.78 4.93
CA PHE A 27 -6.39 1.44 3.74
C PHE A 27 -7.21 0.17 3.94
N THR A 28 -6.59 -0.88 4.50
CA THR A 28 -7.26 -2.16 4.77
C THR A 28 -8.41 -2.01 5.75
N GLU A 29 -8.20 -1.24 6.82
CA GLU A 29 -9.25 -0.97 7.81
C GLU A 29 -10.41 -0.19 7.19
N THR A 30 -10.10 0.89 6.46
CA THR A 30 -11.10 1.74 5.83
C THR A 30 -11.93 0.95 4.80
N GLN A 31 -11.27 0.09 4.00
CA GLN A 31 -11.94 -0.82 3.08
C GLN A 31 -12.86 -1.81 3.81
N ARG A 32 -12.42 -2.37 4.95
CA ARG A 32 -13.25 -3.26 5.76
C ARG A 32 -14.48 -2.52 6.31
N GLN A 33 -14.31 -1.28 6.78
CA GLN A 33 -15.41 -0.46 7.28
C GLN A 33 -16.44 -0.14 6.18
N LYS A 34 -16.00 0.11 4.94
CA LYS A 34 -16.88 0.25 3.77
C LYS A 34 -17.67 -1.04 3.52
N GLN A 35 -16.99 -2.18 3.43
CA GLN A 35 -17.64 -3.48 3.18
C GLN A 35 -18.70 -3.81 4.25
N ASN A 36 -18.46 -3.45 5.51
CA ASN A 36 -19.44 -3.62 6.57
C ASN A 36 -20.68 -2.73 6.37
N THR A 37 -20.51 -1.48 5.92
CA THR A 37 -21.64 -0.61 5.55
C THR A 37 -22.40 -1.15 4.35
N GLU A 38 -21.73 -1.66 3.31
CA GLU A 38 -22.38 -2.29 2.15
C GLU A 38 -23.22 -3.51 2.57
N LYS A 39 -22.67 -4.37 3.43
CA LYS A 39 -23.40 -5.51 4.00
C LYS A 39 -24.63 -5.05 4.77
N LYS A 40 -24.51 -3.98 5.57
CA LYS A 40 -25.65 -3.40 6.31
C LYS A 40 -26.71 -2.86 5.35
N LEU A 41 -26.30 -2.12 4.32
CA LEU A 41 -27.20 -1.59 3.30
C LEU A 41 -27.95 -2.70 2.58
N ASN A 42 -27.25 -3.76 2.17
CA ASN A 42 -27.86 -4.91 1.51
C ASN A 42 -28.87 -5.62 2.41
N LYS A 43 -28.59 -5.75 3.71
CA LYS A 43 -29.57 -6.29 4.68
C LYS A 43 -30.81 -5.41 4.79
N LEU A 44 -30.65 -4.09 4.82
CA LEU A 44 -31.78 -3.16 4.87
C LEU A 44 -32.63 -3.23 3.61
N LYS A 45 -32.00 -3.26 2.42
CA LYS A 45 -32.69 -3.43 1.13
C LYS A 45 -33.42 -4.76 1.05
N PHE A 46 -32.76 -5.85 1.45
CA PHE A 46 -33.39 -7.18 1.51
C PHE A 46 -34.62 -7.20 2.44
N ASN A 47 -34.52 -6.59 3.61
CA ASN A 47 -35.66 -6.50 4.52
C ASN A 47 -36.79 -5.64 3.93
N TYR A 48 -36.45 -4.53 3.27
CA TYR A 48 -37.43 -3.70 2.59
C TYR A 48 -38.17 -4.53 1.53
N ASP A 49 -37.45 -5.19 0.63
CA ASP A 49 -38.06 -6.01 -0.43
C ASP A 49 -38.91 -7.16 0.12
N LYS A 50 -38.47 -7.79 1.22
CA LYS A 50 -39.21 -8.88 1.88
C LYS A 50 -40.56 -8.43 2.44
N TYR A 51 -40.63 -7.23 3.00
CA TYR A 51 -41.83 -6.71 3.64
C TYR A 51 -42.57 -5.68 2.76
N ASN A 52 -42.09 -5.40 1.55
CA ASN A 52 -42.76 -4.49 0.63
C ASN A 52 -43.92 -5.25 -0.06
N GLY A 53 -45.12 -4.69 0.01
CA GLY A 53 -46.33 -5.28 -0.56
C GLY A 53 -47.44 -5.57 0.46
N ILE A 54 -48.62 -5.90 -0.05
CA ILE A 54 -49.82 -6.21 0.75
C ILE A 54 -50.15 -7.68 0.54
N VAL A 55 -50.30 -8.44 1.62
CA VAL A 55 -50.69 -9.85 1.54
C VAL A 55 -52.21 -9.95 1.76
N PRO A 56 -52.94 -10.73 0.93
CA PRO A 56 -54.37 -10.92 1.11
C PRO A 56 -54.67 -11.52 2.50
N GLY A 57 -55.59 -10.89 3.25
CA GLY A 57 -55.95 -11.33 4.61
C GLY A 57 -55.14 -10.71 5.76
N GLU A 58 -54.26 -9.74 5.50
CA GLU A 58 -53.56 -8.99 6.56
C GLU A 58 -54.51 -8.06 7.33
N ASP A 59 -54.42 -8.11 8.67
CA ASP A 59 -55.14 -7.21 9.58
C ASP A 59 -54.75 -5.73 9.37
N VAL A 60 -55.71 -4.82 9.55
CA VAL A 60 -55.55 -3.37 9.35
C VAL A 60 -54.50 -2.79 10.30
N VAL A 61 -54.44 -3.28 11.55
CA VAL A 61 -53.42 -2.84 12.53
C VAL A 61 -52.03 -3.29 12.07
N TYR A 62 -51.92 -4.53 11.59
CA TYR A 62 -50.66 -5.06 11.06
C TYR A 62 -50.18 -4.29 9.83
N GLN A 63 -51.08 -3.95 8.89
CA GLN A 63 -50.74 -3.12 7.71
C GLN A 63 -50.22 -1.73 8.12
N LYS A 64 -50.81 -1.12 9.15
CA LYS A 64 -50.33 0.18 9.69
C LYS A 64 -48.94 0.05 10.31
N LEU A 65 -48.70 -1.00 11.10
CA LEU A 65 -47.38 -1.27 11.69
C LEU A 65 -46.32 -1.51 10.61
N LYS A 66 -46.66 -2.29 9.58
CA LYS A 66 -45.81 -2.58 8.42
C LYS A 66 -45.40 -1.30 7.68
N ARG A 67 -46.33 -0.37 7.48
CA ARG A 67 -46.03 0.95 6.88
C ARG A 67 -45.01 1.74 7.70
N TYR A 68 -45.18 1.81 9.02
CA TYR A 68 -44.19 2.50 9.87
C TYR A 68 -42.82 1.84 9.81
N TYR A 69 -42.78 0.51 9.83
CA TYR A 69 -41.53 -0.23 9.70
C TYR A 69 -40.83 0.03 8.36
N LEU A 70 -41.58 -0.01 7.25
CA LEU A 70 -41.05 0.28 5.90
C LEU A 70 -40.53 1.73 5.79
N GLN A 71 -41.22 2.70 6.38
CA GLN A 71 -40.75 4.08 6.43
C GLN A 71 -39.44 4.22 7.21
N GLY A 72 -39.31 3.49 8.32
CA GLY A 72 -38.06 3.41 9.09
C GLY A 72 -36.93 2.78 8.29
N LEU A 73 -37.21 1.70 7.57
CA LEU A 73 -36.24 1.06 6.67
C LEU A 73 -35.81 1.98 5.54
N GLU A 74 -36.73 2.68 4.89
CA GLU A 74 -36.42 3.62 3.81
C GLU A 74 -35.50 4.77 4.31
N THR A 75 -35.80 5.30 5.49
CA THR A 75 -34.96 6.32 6.13
C THR A 75 -33.57 5.76 6.43
N GLY A 76 -33.49 4.57 7.03
CA GLY A 76 -32.22 3.90 7.34
C GLY A 76 -31.41 3.54 6.09
N ILE A 77 -32.07 3.17 4.98
CA ILE A 77 -31.42 2.94 3.68
C ILE A 77 -30.79 4.24 3.19
N LYS A 78 -31.56 5.35 3.15
CA LYS A 78 -31.06 6.66 2.70
C LYS A 78 -29.87 7.14 3.54
N GLU A 79 -29.92 6.97 4.84
CA GLU A 79 -28.80 7.33 5.73
C GLU A 79 -27.58 6.44 5.50
N THR A 80 -27.77 5.13 5.37
CA THR A 80 -26.68 4.18 5.13
C THR A 80 -26.05 4.38 3.75
N GLU A 81 -26.81 4.80 2.74
CA GLU A 81 -26.29 5.19 1.42
C GLU A 81 -25.42 6.44 1.51
N LYS A 82 -25.83 7.45 2.29
CA LYS A 82 -25.01 8.64 2.55
C LYS A 82 -23.70 8.27 3.27
N ASP A 83 -23.76 7.41 4.29
CA ASP A 83 -22.57 6.91 4.99
C ASP A 83 -21.64 6.17 4.02
N LEU A 84 -22.20 5.34 3.13
CA LEU A 84 -21.42 4.60 2.14
C LEU A 84 -20.65 5.53 1.20
N VAL A 85 -21.28 6.60 0.71
CA VAL A 85 -20.62 7.61 -0.13
C VAL A 85 -19.47 8.30 0.61
N LEU A 86 -19.64 8.59 1.90
CA LEU A 86 -18.56 9.18 2.70
C LEU A 86 -17.41 8.19 2.90
N LYS A 87 -17.71 6.92 3.15
CA LYS A 87 -16.69 5.86 3.27
C LYS A 87 -15.96 5.61 1.96
N ASP A 88 -16.64 5.70 0.83
CA ASP A 88 -16.02 5.61 -0.50
C ASP A 88 -15.00 6.71 -0.72
N LYS A 89 -15.32 7.95 -0.34
CA LYS A 89 -14.36 9.06 -0.39
C LYS A 89 -13.13 8.79 0.46
N LYS A 90 -13.33 8.34 1.70
CA LYS A 90 -12.22 7.98 2.61
C LYS A 90 -11.35 6.84 2.08
N VAL A 91 -11.95 5.82 1.47
CA VAL A 91 -11.20 4.72 0.82
C VAL A 91 -10.33 5.27 -0.31
N ASN A 92 -10.86 6.17 -1.13
CA ASN A 92 -10.11 6.78 -2.23
C ASN A 92 -8.97 7.67 -1.71
N GLU A 93 -9.20 8.45 -0.65
CA GLU A 93 -8.16 9.24 0.02
C GLU A 93 -7.05 8.34 0.56
N ALA A 94 -7.40 7.28 1.29
CA ALA A 94 -6.43 6.31 1.82
C ALA A 94 -5.68 5.57 0.70
N ARG A 95 -6.34 5.26 -0.42
CA ARG A 95 -5.69 4.68 -1.59
C ARG A 95 -4.65 5.63 -2.19
N ASN A 96 -5.00 6.90 -2.35
CA ASN A 96 -4.09 7.89 -2.93
C ASN A 96 -2.87 8.12 -2.02
N ASP A 97 -3.08 8.16 -0.70
CA ASP A 97 -1.97 8.24 0.26
C ASP A 97 -1.06 7.01 0.16
N LEU A 98 -1.62 5.80 0.13
CA LEU A 98 -0.83 4.57 -0.02
C LEU A 98 0.03 4.58 -1.30
N VAL A 99 -0.55 5.00 -2.43
CA VAL A 99 0.19 5.13 -3.69
C VAL A 99 1.33 6.13 -3.56
N SER A 100 1.08 7.27 -2.91
CA SER A 100 2.11 8.28 -2.65
C SER A 100 3.26 7.70 -1.81
N LYS A 101 2.97 6.98 -0.72
CA LYS A 101 4.00 6.35 0.13
C LYS A 101 4.79 5.27 -0.61
N GLN A 102 4.14 4.50 -1.48
CA GLN A 102 4.81 3.52 -2.33
C GLN A 102 5.80 4.17 -3.30
N VAL A 103 5.40 5.28 -3.92
CA VAL A 103 6.28 6.06 -4.81
C VAL A 103 7.47 6.61 -4.01
N ASP A 104 7.22 7.17 -2.83
CA ASP A 104 8.27 7.67 -1.95
C ASP A 104 9.28 6.59 -1.58
N ARG A 105 8.84 5.41 -1.13
CA ARG A 105 9.73 4.30 -0.80
C ARG A 105 10.55 3.87 -2.01
N LYS A 106 9.89 3.59 -3.14
CA LYS A 106 10.54 3.13 -4.39
C LYS A 106 11.58 4.13 -4.88
N THR A 107 11.32 5.43 -4.74
CA THR A 107 12.28 6.46 -5.15
C THR A 107 13.60 6.32 -4.38
N VAL A 108 13.56 6.11 -3.06
CA VAL A 108 14.77 5.95 -2.25
C VAL A 108 15.44 4.59 -2.50
N GLU A 109 14.65 3.55 -2.73
CA GLU A 109 15.13 2.22 -3.11
C GLU A 109 15.94 2.26 -4.42
N ILE A 110 15.40 2.92 -5.46
CA ILE A 110 16.11 3.10 -6.74
C ILE A 110 17.40 3.92 -6.55
N LEU A 111 17.40 4.93 -5.67
CA LEU A 111 18.62 5.69 -5.36
C LEU A 111 19.69 4.80 -4.70
N LYS A 112 19.27 3.90 -3.80
CA LYS A 112 20.16 2.92 -3.17
C LYS A 112 20.78 1.98 -4.19
N GLU A 113 19.96 1.41 -5.08
CA GLU A 113 20.42 0.52 -6.15
C GLU A 113 21.44 1.20 -7.06
N LYS A 114 21.16 2.44 -7.50
CA LYS A 114 22.09 3.22 -8.33
C LYS A 114 23.43 3.46 -7.62
N LYS A 115 23.38 3.85 -6.33
CA LYS A 115 24.60 4.09 -5.54
C LYS A 115 25.40 2.82 -5.30
N LEU A 116 24.74 1.68 -5.14
CA LEU A 116 25.39 0.39 -5.03
C LEU A 116 26.11 0.03 -6.34
N LEU A 117 25.47 0.24 -7.49
CA LEU A 117 26.09 0.00 -8.79
C LEU A 117 27.31 0.90 -9.05
N GLU A 118 27.24 2.18 -8.64
CA GLU A 118 28.38 3.10 -8.71
C GLU A 118 29.54 2.62 -7.84
N HIS A 119 29.25 2.16 -6.62
CA HIS A 119 30.26 1.64 -5.70
C HIS A 119 30.95 0.39 -6.25
N ILE A 120 30.18 -0.58 -6.77
CA ILE A 120 30.73 -1.82 -7.38
C ILE A 120 31.67 -1.48 -8.54
N LYS A 121 31.27 -0.58 -9.44
CA LYS A 121 32.11 -0.15 -10.57
C LYS A 121 33.42 0.49 -10.12
N GLU A 122 33.38 1.26 -9.03
CA GLU A 122 34.58 1.87 -8.49
C GLU A 122 35.50 0.85 -7.83
N GLU A 123 34.95 -0.13 -7.11
CA GLU A 123 35.72 -1.26 -6.57
C GLU A 123 36.39 -2.07 -7.69
N GLU A 124 35.65 -2.42 -8.74
CA GLU A 124 36.18 -3.12 -9.92
C GLU A 124 37.32 -2.32 -10.58
N ARG A 125 37.15 -0.99 -10.71
CA ARG A 125 38.18 -0.10 -11.26
C ARG A 125 39.45 -0.09 -10.41
N VAL A 126 39.31 0.01 -9.09
CA VAL A 126 40.45 0.00 -8.16
C VAL A 126 41.16 -1.36 -8.17
N GLU A 127 40.40 -2.45 -8.18
CA GLU A 127 40.96 -3.80 -8.29
C GLU A 127 41.73 -4.00 -9.60
N GLN A 128 41.18 -3.55 -10.73
CA GLN A 128 41.86 -3.62 -12.02
C GLN A 128 43.18 -2.86 -12.03
N VAL A 129 43.20 -1.62 -11.52
CA VAL A 129 44.43 -0.82 -11.43
C VAL A 129 45.47 -1.53 -10.56
N ASN A 130 45.07 -2.07 -9.41
CA ASN A 130 45.99 -2.81 -8.53
C ASN A 130 46.53 -4.08 -9.21
N LEU A 131 45.70 -4.82 -9.96
CA LEU A 131 46.13 -6.00 -10.72
C LEU A 131 47.14 -5.65 -11.81
N ASP A 132 46.89 -4.56 -12.55
CA ASP A 132 47.79 -4.07 -13.59
C ASP A 132 49.15 -3.64 -13.00
N GLU A 133 49.14 -2.96 -11.83
CA GLU A 133 50.36 -2.61 -11.10
C GLU A 133 51.14 -3.86 -10.66
N ILE A 134 50.47 -4.85 -10.07
CA ILE A 134 51.10 -6.11 -9.64
C ILE A 134 51.70 -6.85 -10.83
N ALA A 135 51.00 -6.89 -11.96
CA ALA A 135 51.48 -7.50 -13.20
C ALA A 135 52.72 -6.79 -13.73
N LEU A 136 52.73 -5.45 -13.74
CA LEU A 136 53.87 -4.64 -14.15
C LEU A 136 55.08 -4.88 -13.24
N TYR A 137 54.92 -4.86 -11.91
CA TYR A 137 55.99 -5.15 -10.97
C TYR A 137 56.56 -6.56 -11.17
N SER A 138 55.69 -7.55 -11.35
CA SER A 138 56.10 -8.94 -11.60
C SER A 138 56.88 -9.07 -12.90
N TYR A 139 56.45 -8.39 -13.96
CA TYR A 139 57.16 -8.34 -15.25
C TYR A 139 58.53 -7.67 -15.13
N MET A 140 58.61 -6.50 -14.48
CA MET A 140 59.86 -5.80 -14.23
C MET A 140 60.83 -6.63 -13.38
N ARG A 141 60.34 -7.35 -12.36
CA ARG A 141 61.16 -8.26 -11.55
C ARG A 141 61.75 -9.38 -12.40
N ASN A 142 60.94 -10.04 -13.22
CA ASN A 142 61.42 -11.12 -14.09
C ASN A 142 62.45 -10.63 -15.12
N ILE A 143 62.34 -9.40 -15.61
CA ILE A 143 63.37 -8.79 -16.48
C ILE A 143 64.68 -8.55 -15.71
N ASN A 144 64.59 -8.03 -14.49
CA ASN A 144 65.76 -7.71 -13.68
C ASN A 144 66.47 -8.94 -13.10
N GLU A 145 65.74 -10.03 -12.85
CA GLU A 145 66.26 -11.34 -12.44
C GLU A 145 66.75 -12.18 -13.64
N GLY A 146 66.45 -11.78 -14.87
CA GLY A 146 66.90 -12.39 -16.13
C GLY A 146 68.34 -12.03 -16.54
N ARG A 147 69.26 -11.92 -15.58
CA ARG A 147 70.71 -11.95 -15.76
C ARG A 147 71.30 -13.14 -15.01
#